data_AF-A0A1G3J789-F1
#
_entry.id   AF-A0A1G3J789-F1
#
_cell.length_a   1.000
_cell.length_b   1.000
_cell.length_c   1.000
_cell.angle_alpha   90.00
_cell.angle_beta   90.00
_cell.angle_gamma   90.00
#
_symmetry.space_group_name_H-M   'P 1'
#
loop_
_entity.id
_entity.type
_entity.pdbx_description
1 polymer ?
#
loop_
_entity_poly.entity_id
_entity_poly.type
_entity_poly.pdbx_seq_one_letter_code
_entity_poly.pdbx_strand_id
1 'polypeptide(L)'
;MKKNILFIAGLFSVLLFTSCAKDPANPGYAQYMFMNAAPDVVAGLDFYVGDLKQNILPIAFGSNTIYNSTTPGTKSIRVTIAGQQTVFAANNYSVTDQRDQPARYTLLAVNKLQNAELVWIQDNLTTPAANKAHLRIIHASADAPTVNAFVGTATTALYPAAIAFKGATSFVALDATLLGTSYSIQIRNATTNAVIRTQPMTAVSGKIYTIIVRGSVTPSPWAPANTVSTTLVANN
;
A
#
# COMPACT_ATOMS: atom_id res chain seq x y z
N MET A 1 38.28 10.11 -85.59
CA MET A 1 36.80 9.99 -85.74
C MET A 1 36.27 9.23 -84.53
N LYS A 2 35.31 9.87 -83.83
CA LYS A 2 34.34 9.38 -82.81
C LYS A 2 34.83 8.55 -81.60
N LYS A 3 34.90 9.24 -80.45
CA LYS A 3 34.86 8.68 -79.08
C LYS A 3 33.43 8.24 -78.74
N ASN A 4 33.24 7.01 -78.29
CA ASN A 4 31.96 6.54 -77.76
C ASN A 4 31.98 6.57 -76.23
N ILE A 5 31.17 7.47 -75.68
CA ILE A 5 30.84 7.59 -74.27
C ILE A 5 29.65 6.64 -74.02
N LEU A 6 29.82 5.67 -73.12
CA LEU A 6 28.70 4.87 -72.58
C LEU A 6 28.47 5.27 -71.13
N PHE A 7 27.38 6.00 -70.88
CA PHE A 7 26.87 6.31 -69.55
C PHE A 7 26.10 5.08 -69.03
N ILE A 8 26.61 4.42 -68.00
CA ILE A 8 25.84 3.44 -67.22
C ILE A 8 25.25 4.20 -66.03
N ALA A 9 23.97 4.54 -66.13
CA ALA A 9 23.18 5.04 -65.01
C ALA A 9 22.87 3.88 -64.05
N GLY A 10 23.73 3.68 -63.06
CA GLY A 10 23.49 2.74 -61.96
C GLY A 10 22.45 3.32 -61.00
N LEU A 11 21.24 2.79 -61.04
CA LEU A 11 20.16 3.10 -60.09
C LEU A 11 20.53 2.49 -58.72
N PHE A 12 21.24 3.26 -57.90
CA PHE A 12 21.56 2.89 -56.53
C PHE A 12 20.28 3.05 -55.68
N SER A 13 19.48 1.98 -55.61
CA SER A 13 18.30 1.92 -54.76
C SER A 13 18.74 1.89 -53.30
N VAL A 14 18.73 3.07 -52.67
CA VAL A 14 18.98 3.23 -51.23
C VAL A 14 17.79 2.62 -50.49
N LEU A 15 17.95 1.37 -50.03
CA LEU A 15 17.07 0.76 -49.05
C LEU A 15 17.26 1.50 -47.72
N LEU A 16 16.44 2.53 -47.50
CA LEU A 16 16.23 3.11 -46.18
C LEU A 16 15.49 2.08 -45.33
N PHE A 17 16.23 1.19 -44.67
CA PHE A 17 15.69 0.42 -43.55
C PHE A 17 15.40 1.41 -42.43
N THR A 18 14.17 1.91 -42.38
CA THR A 18 13.61 2.56 -41.20
C THR A 18 13.44 1.47 -40.15
N SER A 19 14.54 1.15 -39.47
CA SER A 19 14.49 0.44 -38.19
C SER A 19 13.77 1.37 -37.21
N CYS A 20 12.44 1.28 -37.18
CA CYS A 20 11.69 1.63 -35.99
C CYS A 20 12.12 0.63 -34.91
N ALA A 21 13.26 0.90 -34.28
CA ALA A 21 13.53 0.37 -32.96
C ALA A 21 12.33 0.83 -32.12
N LYS A 22 11.44 -0.11 -31.80
CA LYS A 22 10.38 0.12 -30.84
C LYS A 22 11.11 0.63 -29.61
N ASP A 23 10.92 1.92 -29.28
CA ASP A 23 11.55 2.52 -28.11
C ASP A 23 11.40 1.52 -26.96
N PRO A 24 12.48 1.20 -26.24
CA PRO A 24 12.38 0.26 -25.13
C PRO A 24 11.25 0.79 -24.27
N ALA A 25 10.18 -0.01 -24.18
CA ALA A 25 9.04 0.33 -23.38
C ALA A 25 9.58 0.74 -22.02
N ASN A 26 9.45 2.02 -21.66
CA ASN A 26 9.90 2.50 -20.37
C ASN A 26 9.27 1.55 -19.35
N PRO A 27 10.04 0.69 -18.66
CA PRO A 27 9.44 -0.28 -17.79
C PRO A 27 8.64 0.54 -16.79
N GLY A 28 7.33 0.27 -16.69
CA GLY A 28 6.54 0.95 -15.67
C GLY A 28 7.26 0.78 -14.33
N TYR A 29 7.08 1.71 -13.42
CA TYR A 29 7.55 1.54 -12.06
C TYR A 29 6.33 1.31 -11.19
N ALA A 30 6.52 0.60 -10.09
CA ALA A 30 5.50 0.39 -9.08
C ALA A 30 6.03 0.88 -7.74
N GLN A 31 5.14 1.01 -6.76
CA GLN A 31 5.50 1.45 -5.43
C GLN A 31 4.83 0.56 -4.39
N TYR A 32 5.50 0.37 -3.26
CA TYR A 32 4.91 -0.30 -2.11
C TYR A 32 5.20 0.48 -0.83
N MET A 33 4.27 0.40 0.12
CA MET A 33 4.49 0.81 1.50
C MET A 33 4.31 -0.41 2.40
N PHE A 34 5.23 -0.61 3.34
CA PHE A 34 5.15 -1.69 4.31
C PHE A 34 4.76 -1.16 5.69
N MET A 35 3.82 -1.82 6.36
CA MET A 35 3.46 -1.56 7.75
C MET A 35 3.66 -2.80 8.61
N ASN A 36 4.25 -2.61 9.79
CA ASN A 36 4.23 -3.63 10.84
C ASN A 36 2.93 -3.49 11.66
N ALA A 37 1.99 -4.42 11.48
CA ALA A 37 0.77 -4.55 12.29
C ALA A 37 0.77 -5.83 13.15
N ALA A 38 1.92 -6.52 13.28
CA ALA A 38 2.07 -7.74 14.06
C ALA A 38 2.18 -7.41 15.57
N PRO A 39 1.20 -7.80 16.40
CA PRO A 39 1.08 -7.27 17.76
C PRO A 39 2.07 -7.86 18.78
N ASP A 40 2.81 -8.92 18.46
CA ASP A 40 3.72 -9.60 19.39
C ASP A 40 5.20 -9.51 19.00
N VAL A 41 5.55 -8.65 18.03
CA VAL A 41 6.94 -8.43 17.59
C VAL A 41 7.50 -7.15 18.21
N VAL A 42 8.08 -7.28 19.41
CA VAL A 42 8.62 -6.13 20.18
C VAL A 42 9.86 -5.52 19.53
N ALA A 43 10.75 -6.34 18.99
CA ALA A 43 11.99 -5.87 18.34
C ALA A 43 11.75 -5.06 17.05
N GLY A 44 10.52 -5.08 16.52
CA GLY A 44 10.20 -4.59 15.18
C GLY A 44 10.58 -5.59 14.09
N LEU A 45 10.34 -5.19 12.85
CA LEU A 45 10.54 -6.03 11.67
C LEU A 45 11.58 -5.43 10.72
N ASP A 46 12.35 -6.31 10.10
CA ASP A 46 13.19 -6.00 8.94
C ASP A 46 12.50 -6.52 7.68
N PHE A 47 12.45 -5.68 6.65
CA PHE A 47 11.70 -5.95 5.42
C PHE A 47 12.63 -5.99 4.22
N TYR A 48 12.49 -7.03 3.41
CA TYR A 48 13.36 -7.33 2.27
C TYR A 48 12.53 -7.51 1.00
N VAL A 49 13.07 -7.00 -0.11
CA VAL A 49 12.59 -7.25 -1.48
C VAL A 49 13.75 -7.89 -2.24
N GLY A 50 13.58 -9.14 -2.64
CA GLY A 50 14.71 -10.01 -2.97
C GLY A 50 15.64 -10.12 -1.77
N ASP A 51 16.93 -9.88 -1.99
CA ASP A 51 17.95 -9.89 -0.94
C ASP A 51 18.20 -8.52 -0.31
N LEU A 52 17.57 -7.46 -0.84
CA LEU A 52 17.81 -6.09 -0.39
C LEU A 52 16.89 -5.73 0.77
N LYS A 53 17.50 -5.38 1.92
CA LYS A 53 16.80 -4.79 3.07
C LYS A 53 16.32 -3.37 2.72
N GLN A 54 15.05 -3.07 2.97
CA GLN A 54 14.40 -1.81 2.60
C GLN A 54 14.34 -0.78 3.73
N ASN A 55 14.70 -1.16 4.95
CA ASN A 55 14.67 -0.29 6.13
C ASN A 55 16.06 -0.16 6.77
N ILE A 56 16.38 1.03 7.27
CA ILE A 56 17.61 1.28 8.04
C ILE A 56 17.39 0.91 9.51
N LEU A 57 16.31 1.44 10.11
CA LEU A 57 15.88 1.13 11.46
C LEU A 57 14.79 0.05 11.46
N PRO A 58 14.69 -0.78 12.52
CA PRO A 58 13.59 -1.72 12.68
C PRO A 58 12.23 -1.05 12.56
N ILE A 59 11.32 -1.66 11.80
CA ILE A 59 9.96 -1.15 11.64
C ILE A 59 9.15 -1.57 12.86
N ALA A 60 9.01 -0.65 13.80
CA ALA A 60 8.28 -0.88 15.04
C ALA A 60 6.78 -1.15 14.80
N PHE A 61 6.13 -1.81 15.76
CA PHE A 61 4.69 -2.07 15.70
C PHE A 61 3.90 -0.76 15.55
N GLY A 62 3.01 -0.73 14.55
CA GLY A 62 2.20 0.44 14.21
C GLY A 62 2.90 1.47 13.32
N SER A 63 4.17 1.27 12.98
CA SER A 63 4.93 2.11 12.04
C SER A 63 4.88 1.57 10.61
N ASN A 64 5.03 2.46 9.64
CA ASN A 64 5.11 2.15 8.23
C ASN A 64 6.27 2.86 7.55
N THR A 65 6.68 2.33 6.40
CA THR A 65 7.60 3.01 5.48
C THR A 65 6.90 4.08 4.67
N ILE A 66 7.65 4.89 3.95
CA ILE A 66 7.15 5.60 2.77
C ILE A 66 6.83 4.62 1.64
N TYR A 67 6.21 5.11 0.57
CA TYR A 67 6.13 4.36 -0.68
C TYR A 67 7.51 4.29 -1.34
N ASN A 68 8.10 3.10 -1.36
CA ASN A 68 9.37 2.83 -2.03
C ASN A 68 9.11 2.30 -3.44
N SER A 69 9.97 2.70 -4.38
CA SER A 69 9.86 2.27 -5.78
C SER A 69 10.36 0.84 -5.97
N THR A 70 9.75 0.15 -6.93
CA THR A 70 10.18 -1.15 -7.42
C THR A 70 9.84 -1.31 -8.90
N THR A 71 10.37 -2.35 -9.52
CA THR A 71 10.00 -2.72 -10.89
C THR A 71 8.76 -3.62 -10.89
N PRO A 72 7.98 -3.69 -11.98
CA PRO A 72 6.94 -4.68 -12.15
C PRO A 72 7.49 -6.12 -12.18
N GLY A 73 6.57 -7.07 -12.18
CA GLY A 73 6.85 -8.51 -12.15
C GLY A 73 6.80 -9.11 -10.74
N THR A 74 7.20 -10.37 -10.62
CA THR A 74 7.17 -11.09 -9.36
C THR A 74 8.26 -10.60 -8.41
N LYS A 75 7.88 -10.26 -7.18
CA LYS A 75 8.78 -9.85 -6.09
C LYS A 75 8.78 -10.89 -4.99
N SER A 76 9.97 -11.41 -4.71
CA SER A 76 10.22 -12.16 -3.48
C SER A 76 10.24 -11.19 -2.32
N ILE A 77 9.29 -11.35 -1.40
CA ILE A 77 9.18 -10.56 -0.19
C ILE A 77 9.55 -11.45 0.98
N ARG A 78 10.45 -10.95 1.83
CA ARG A 78 10.80 -11.60 3.10
C ARG A 78 10.79 -10.57 4.22
N VAL A 79 10.21 -10.95 5.34
CA VAL A 79 10.16 -10.16 6.56
C VAL A 79 10.76 -10.98 7.69
N THR A 80 11.69 -10.41 8.45
CA THR A 80 12.32 -11.06 9.59
C THR A 80 12.10 -10.26 10.86
N ILE A 81 12.28 -10.91 12.01
CA ILE A 81 12.42 -10.20 13.28
C ILE A 81 13.71 -9.37 13.21
N ALA A 82 13.62 -8.10 13.57
CA ALA A 82 14.73 -7.18 13.36
C ALA A 82 15.99 -7.63 14.10
N GLY A 83 17.13 -7.59 13.39
CA GLY A 83 18.42 -8.03 13.93
C GLY A 83 18.55 -9.54 14.15
N GLN A 84 17.59 -10.35 13.70
CA GLN A 84 17.59 -11.81 13.84
C GLN A 84 17.40 -12.50 12.48
N GLN A 85 17.74 -13.80 12.43
CA GLN A 85 17.50 -14.64 11.25
C GLN A 85 16.09 -15.24 11.21
N THR A 86 15.34 -15.11 12.30
CA THR A 86 13.96 -15.61 12.41
C THR A 86 13.06 -14.93 11.38
N VAL A 87 12.54 -15.72 10.43
CA VAL A 87 11.58 -15.24 9.43
C VAL A 87 10.23 -15.04 10.11
N PHE A 88 9.68 -13.85 9.97
CA PHE A 88 8.29 -13.57 10.32
C PHE A 88 7.38 -14.17 9.25
N ALA A 89 7.56 -13.76 7.99
CA ALA A 89 6.83 -14.31 6.85
C ALA A 89 7.60 -14.04 5.56
N ALA A 90 7.39 -14.90 4.55
CA ALA A 90 7.95 -14.71 3.22
C ALA A 90 6.95 -15.19 2.17
N ASN A 91 6.83 -14.46 1.07
CA ASN A 91 5.96 -14.84 -0.05
C ASN A 91 6.38 -14.13 -1.35
N ASN A 92 5.90 -14.62 -2.49
CA ASN A 92 6.05 -13.96 -3.77
C ASN A 92 4.79 -13.18 -4.11
N TYR A 93 4.94 -11.91 -4.51
CA TYR A 93 3.83 -11.06 -4.93
C TYR A 93 4.03 -10.56 -6.35
N SER A 94 2.96 -10.59 -7.15
CA SER A 94 2.96 -10.01 -8.48
C SER A 94 2.72 -8.52 -8.42
N VAL A 95 3.64 -7.76 -8.99
CA VAL A 95 3.54 -6.30 -9.13
C VAL A 95 3.17 -5.99 -10.57
N THR A 96 2.05 -5.32 -10.76
CA THR A 96 1.51 -5.02 -12.09
C THR A 96 2.26 -3.85 -12.73
N ASP A 97 2.46 -3.92 -14.05
CA ASP A 97 2.89 -2.77 -14.84
C ASP A 97 1.65 -1.97 -15.27
N GLN A 98 1.49 -0.75 -14.73
CA GLN A 98 0.37 0.13 -15.04
C GLN A 98 0.71 1.29 -15.98
N ARG A 99 1.86 1.26 -16.68
CA ARG A 99 2.30 2.16 -17.78
C ARG A 99 2.07 3.67 -17.59
N ASP A 100 0.81 4.09 -17.61
CA ASP A 100 0.33 5.47 -17.46
C ASP A 100 0.54 6.01 -16.03
N GLN A 101 0.50 5.15 -15.02
CA GLN A 101 0.78 5.51 -13.63
C GLN A 101 1.40 4.33 -12.87
N PRO A 102 2.17 4.58 -11.79
CA PRO A 102 2.71 3.48 -11.02
C PRO A 102 1.60 2.69 -10.32
N ALA A 103 1.67 1.36 -10.39
CA ALA A 103 0.88 0.50 -9.51
C ALA A 103 1.37 0.69 -8.07
N ARG A 104 0.45 0.93 -7.14
CA ARG A 104 0.77 1.19 -5.72
C ARG A 104 0.19 0.12 -4.84
N TYR A 105 0.92 -0.26 -3.80
CA TYR A 105 0.55 -1.34 -2.91
C TYR A 105 0.83 -1.03 -1.44
N THR A 106 -0.05 -1.49 -0.57
CA THR A 106 0.15 -1.51 0.87
C THR A 106 0.33 -2.96 1.31
N LEU A 107 1.48 -3.25 1.93
CA LEU A 107 1.80 -4.53 2.51
C LEU A 107 1.78 -4.44 4.03
N LEU A 108 1.06 -5.33 4.69
CA LEU A 108 1.00 -5.38 6.15
C LEU A 108 1.54 -6.72 6.66
N ALA A 109 2.42 -6.67 7.65
CA ALA A 109 2.67 -7.82 8.52
C ALA A 109 1.56 -7.90 9.57
N VAL A 110 0.82 -9.00 9.60
CA VAL A 110 -0.35 -9.20 10.49
C VAL A 110 -0.21 -10.54 11.23
N ASN A 111 -1.15 -10.78 12.15
CA ASN A 111 -1.14 -11.89 13.11
C ASN A 111 0.05 -11.85 14.09
N LYS A 112 -0.07 -12.72 15.10
CA LYS A 112 1.01 -13.07 16.00
C LYS A 112 2.06 -13.93 15.29
N LEU A 113 3.30 -13.95 15.77
CA LEU A 113 4.43 -14.66 15.17
C LEU A 113 4.11 -16.13 14.84
N GLN A 114 3.39 -16.82 15.72
CA GLN A 114 2.98 -18.23 15.51
C GLN A 114 2.11 -18.46 14.27
N ASN A 115 1.40 -17.43 13.80
CA ASN A 115 0.50 -17.45 12.64
C ASN A 115 0.85 -16.29 11.68
N ALA A 116 2.12 -15.88 11.65
CA ALA A 116 2.58 -14.70 10.95
C ALA A 116 2.17 -14.73 9.47
N GLU A 117 1.61 -13.62 8.99
CA GLU A 117 1.11 -13.51 7.63
C GLU A 117 1.40 -12.12 7.05
N LEU A 118 1.49 -12.05 5.72
CA LEU A 118 1.57 -10.81 4.97
C LEU A 118 0.28 -10.58 4.16
N VAL A 119 -0.30 -9.40 4.31
CA VAL A 119 -1.48 -8.95 3.55
C VAL A 119 -1.05 -7.93 2.52
N TRP A 120 -1.27 -8.25 1.25
CA TRP A 120 -0.88 -7.41 0.10
C TRP A 120 -2.13 -6.81 -0.55
N ILE A 121 -2.25 -5.49 -0.50
CA ILE A 121 -3.42 -4.75 -1.00
C ILE A 121 -2.97 -3.80 -2.09
N GLN A 122 -3.66 -3.80 -3.23
CA GLN A 122 -3.45 -2.80 -4.27
C GLN A 122 -4.18 -1.50 -3.91
N ASP A 123 -3.48 -0.39 -4.06
CA ASP A 123 -3.96 0.93 -3.71
C ASP A 123 -4.45 1.68 -4.94
N ASN A 124 -5.67 2.20 -4.85
CA ASN A 124 -6.15 3.22 -5.77
C ASN A 124 -5.87 4.60 -5.18
N LEU A 125 -4.73 5.19 -5.55
CA LEU A 125 -4.34 6.54 -5.13
C LEU A 125 -4.68 7.61 -6.19
N THR A 126 -5.76 7.41 -6.94
CA THR A 126 -6.27 8.46 -7.84
C THR A 126 -6.55 9.73 -7.04
N THR A 127 -6.08 10.85 -7.59
CA THR A 127 -6.24 12.18 -6.99
C THR A 127 -7.71 12.46 -6.66
N PRO A 128 -8.03 12.86 -5.41
CA PRO A 128 -9.37 13.26 -5.04
C PRO A 128 -9.87 14.44 -5.88
N ALA A 129 -11.19 14.51 -6.06
CA ALA A 129 -11.84 15.68 -6.65
C ALA A 129 -11.56 16.96 -5.83
N ALA A 130 -11.80 18.13 -6.43
CA ALA A 130 -11.66 19.41 -5.74
C ALA A 130 -12.48 19.44 -4.44
N ASN A 131 -11.88 19.99 -3.37
CA ASN A 131 -12.47 20.07 -2.03
C ASN A 131 -12.80 18.71 -1.39
N LYS A 132 -12.13 17.64 -1.83
CA LYS A 132 -12.27 16.30 -1.26
C LYS A 132 -10.95 15.75 -0.78
N ALA A 133 -11.04 14.91 0.24
CA ALA A 133 -10.01 13.94 0.60
C ALA A 133 -10.57 12.53 0.40
N HIS A 134 -9.71 11.54 0.22
CA HIS A 134 -10.12 10.13 0.22
C HIS A 134 -9.75 9.45 1.53
N LEU A 135 -10.64 8.60 2.04
CA LEU A 135 -10.39 7.75 3.21
C LEU A 135 -10.71 6.29 2.87
N ARG A 136 -9.86 5.36 3.30
CA ARG A 136 -10.20 3.93 3.42
C ARG A 136 -9.87 3.39 4.80
N ILE A 137 -10.40 2.22 5.12
CA ILE A 137 -10.07 1.45 6.32
C ILE A 137 -9.47 0.10 5.92
N ILE A 138 -8.43 -0.34 6.64
CA ILE A 138 -7.90 -1.70 6.57
C ILE A 138 -8.02 -2.34 7.95
N HIS A 139 -8.51 -3.58 8.02
CA HIS A 139 -8.59 -4.33 9.28
C HIS A 139 -7.45 -5.34 9.40
N ALA A 140 -6.48 -5.05 10.26
CA ALA A 140 -5.28 -5.83 10.49
C ALA A 140 -5.22 -6.51 11.89
N SER A 141 -6.24 -6.34 12.74
CA SER A 141 -6.36 -7.05 14.02
C SER A 141 -7.08 -8.39 13.82
N ALA A 142 -6.45 -9.51 14.21
CA ALA A 142 -6.96 -10.84 13.86
C ALA A 142 -8.02 -11.39 14.83
N ASP A 143 -7.90 -11.06 16.12
CA ASP A 143 -8.79 -11.49 17.20
C ASP A 143 -9.80 -10.41 17.59
N ALA A 144 -9.80 -9.27 16.91
CA ALA A 144 -10.85 -8.27 17.01
C ALA A 144 -12.09 -8.68 16.19
N PRO A 145 -13.30 -8.27 16.61
CA PRO A 145 -14.50 -8.50 15.83
C PRO A 145 -14.45 -7.76 14.50
N THR A 146 -15.22 -8.20 13.51
CA THR A 146 -15.53 -7.42 12.31
C THR A 146 -15.99 -6.01 12.70
N VAL A 147 -15.56 -4.98 11.95
CA VAL A 147 -15.82 -3.59 12.30
C VAL A 147 -16.57 -2.81 11.23
N ASN A 148 -17.29 -1.78 11.68
CA ASN A 148 -17.82 -0.71 10.84
C ASN A 148 -17.11 0.61 11.20
N ALA A 149 -17.08 1.55 10.26
CA ALA A 149 -16.52 2.88 10.48
C ALA A 149 -17.60 3.96 10.35
N PHE A 150 -17.57 4.96 11.22
CA PHE A 150 -18.55 6.06 11.27
C PHE A 150 -17.85 7.39 11.47
N VAL A 151 -18.45 8.48 10.98
CA VAL A 151 -18.03 9.84 11.34
C VAL A 151 -18.71 10.24 12.65
N GLY A 152 -17.93 10.46 13.69
CA GLY A 152 -18.38 10.84 15.02
C GLY A 152 -19.45 9.88 15.54
N THR A 153 -20.55 10.43 16.02
CA THR A 153 -21.71 9.69 16.53
C THR A 153 -22.76 9.38 15.46
N ALA A 154 -22.43 9.51 14.17
CA ALA A 154 -23.35 9.20 13.08
C ALA A 154 -23.89 7.76 13.18
N THR A 155 -25.11 7.57 12.68
CA THR A 155 -25.82 6.29 12.64
C THR A 155 -25.62 5.55 11.32
N THR A 156 -25.22 6.26 10.26
CA THR A 156 -24.88 5.67 8.96
C THR A 156 -23.40 5.37 8.88
N ALA A 157 -23.06 4.13 8.53
CA ALA A 157 -21.67 3.72 8.32
C ALA A 157 -21.08 4.38 7.07
N LEU A 158 -19.78 4.67 7.11
CA LEU A 158 -19.01 5.21 5.98
C LEU A 158 -18.95 4.24 4.79
N TYR A 159 -19.06 2.94 5.07
CA TYR A 159 -18.95 1.88 4.07
C TYR A 159 -20.19 0.98 4.12
N PRO A 160 -20.61 0.43 2.98
CA PRO A 160 -21.83 -0.36 2.89
C PRO A 160 -21.71 -1.74 3.56
N ALA A 161 -20.50 -2.26 3.69
CA ALA A 161 -20.22 -3.58 4.26
C ALA A 161 -19.26 -3.46 5.45
N ALA A 162 -19.47 -4.35 6.42
CA ALA A 162 -18.56 -4.51 7.54
C ALA A 162 -17.21 -5.08 7.08
N ILE A 163 -16.16 -4.67 7.77
CA ILE A 163 -14.78 -4.93 7.39
C ILE A 163 -14.27 -6.07 8.27
N ALA A 164 -14.12 -7.25 7.68
CA ALA A 164 -13.52 -8.39 8.36
C ALA A 164 -11.98 -8.27 8.41
N PHE A 165 -11.34 -9.05 9.27
CA PHE A 165 -9.87 -9.16 9.31
C PHE A 165 -9.31 -9.45 7.90
N LYS A 166 -8.20 -8.76 7.57
CA LYS A 166 -7.53 -8.70 6.25
C LYS A 166 -8.33 -7.98 5.17
N GLY A 167 -9.54 -7.51 5.48
CA GLY A 167 -10.34 -6.70 4.58
C GLY A 167 -9.84 -5.26 4.47
N ALA A 168 -9.97 -4.70 3.28
CA ALA A 168 -9.76 -3.30 2.98
C ALA A 168 -10.99 -2.74 2.26
N THR A 169 -11.42 -1.55 2.64
CA THR A 169 -12.51 -0.87 1.94
C THR A 169 -12.02 -0.24 0.65
N SER A 170 -12.94 0.06 -0.26
CA SER A 170 -12.71 1.10 -1.26
C SER A 170 -12.47 2.45 -0.57
N PHE A 171 -11.91 3.41 -1.30
CA PHE A 171 -11.84 4.78 -0.82
C PHE A 171 -13.22 5.46 -0.93
N VAL A 172 -13.58 6.24 0.09
CA VAL A 172 -14.72 7.15 0.07
C VAL A 172 -14.24 8.60 0.11
N ALA A 173 -14.99 9.49 -0.51
CA ALA A 173 -14.70 10.91 -0.51
C ALA A 173 -15.25 11.57 0.76
N LEU A 174 -14.40 12.33 1.44
CA LEU A 174 -14.75 13.22 2.55
C LEU A 174 -14.67 14.66 2.08
N ASP A 175 -15.54 15.52 2.59
CA ASP A 175 -15.39 16.97 2.41
C ASP A 175 -14.11 17.44 3.10
N ALA A 176 -13.31 18.23 2.38
CA ALA A 176 -12.04 18.71 2.89
C ALA A 176 -11.72 20.08 2.32
N THR A 177 -11.13 20.95 3.15
CA THR A 177 -10.55 22.22 2.69
C THR A 177 -9.04 22.12 2.57
N LEU A 178 -8.39 23.10 1.94
CA LEU A 178 -6.93 23.22 1.92
C LEU A 178 -6.35 23.51 3.32
N LEU A 179 -7.13 24.12 4.22
CA LEU A 179 -6.74 24.36 5.61
C LEU A 179 -6.99 23.15 6.52
N GLY A 180 -7.69 22.14 6.02
CA GLY A 180 -8.07 20.95 6.75
C GLY A 180 -9.51 21.00 7.27
N THR A 181 -10.13 19.83 7.33
CA THR A 181 -11.44 19.60 7.93
C THR A 181 -11.30 18.50 8.99
N SER A 182 -11.69 18.81 10.23
CA SER A 182 -11.57 17.87 11.35
C SER A 182 -12.63 16.79 11.29
N TYR A 183 -12.20 15.54 11.44
CA TYR A 183 -13.06 14.37 11.57
C TYR A 183 -12.67 13.55 12.80
N SER A 184 -13.65 12.86 13.35
CA SER A 184 -13.46 11.81 14.34
C SER A 184 -14.02 10.53 13.75
N ILE A 185 -13.18 9.56 13.41
CA ILE A 185 -13.64 8.30 12.81
C ILE A 185 -13.78 7.27 13.92
N GLN A 186 -15.00 6.83 14.19
CA GLN A 186 -15.27 5.77 15.14
C GLN A 186 -15.24 4.41 14.43
N ILE A 187 -14.38 3.53 14.92
CA ILE A 187 -14.35 2.11 14.58
C ILE A 187 -15.20 1.38 15.62
N ARG A 188 -16.28 0.75 15.16
CA ARG A 188 -17.27 0.09 16.02
C ARG A 188 -17.36 -1.39 15.69
N ASN A 189 -17.66 -2.21 16.69
CA ASN A 189 -17.99 -3.62 16.49
C ASN A 189 -19.22 -3.72 15.57
N ALA A 190 -19.12 -4.48 14.49
CA ALA A 190 -20.18 -4.56 13.49
C ALA A 190 -21.48 -5.20 14.01
N THR A 191 -21.39 -6.06 15.01
CA THR A 191 -22.53 -6.78 15.60
C THR A 191 -23.18 -6.00 16.73
N THR A 192 -22.38 -5.49 17.67
CA THR A 192 -22.90 -4.84 18.88
C THR A 192 -22.97 -3.31 18.79
N ASN A 193 -22.38 -2.72 17.74
CA ASN A 193 -22.21 -1.29 17.54
C ASN A 193 -21.40 -0.58 18.66
N ALA A 194 -20.75 -1.34 19.56
CA ALA A 194 -19.89 -0.77 20.59
C ALA A 194 -18.66 -0.10 19.96
N VAL A 195 -18.30 1.10 20.44
CA VAL A 195 -17.10 1.81 19.98
C VAL A 195 -15.86 1.07 20.47
N ILE A 196 -15.01 0.63 19.54
CA ILE A 196 -13.74 -0.03 19.83
C ILE A 196 -12.64 1.03 19.93
N ARG A 197 -12.58 1.93 18.93
CA ARG A 197 -11.62 3.03 18.88
C ARG A 197 -12.21 4.25 18.20
N THR A 198 -11.70 5.40 18.59
CA THR A 198 -11.94 6.68 17.94
C THR A 198 -10.62 7.22 17.41
N GLN A 199 -10.54 7.48 16.11
CA GLN A 199 -9.38 8.03 15.43
C GLN A 199 -9.67 9.48 15.02
N PRO A 200 -9.09 10.48 15.71
CA PRO A 200 -9.12 11.85 15.19
C PRO A 200 -8.28 11.96 13.93
N MET A 201 -8.72 12.77 12.97
CA MET A 201 -7.96 13.10 11.78
C MET A 201 -8.33 14.48 11.23
N THR A 202 -7.41 15.10 10.50
CA THR A 202 -7.66 16.33 9.75
C THR A 202 -7.52 16.02 8.26
N ALA A 203 -8.64 16.02 7.55
CA ALA A 203 -8.68 15.76 6.12
C ALA A 203 -8.34 17.04 5.34
N VAL A 204 -7.30 16.98 4.50
CA VAL A 204 -6.88 18.09 3.64
C VAL A 204 -7.25 17.80 2.19
N SER A 205 -7.76 18.80 1.47
CA SER A 205 -8.16 18.66 0.06
C SER A 205 -7.01 18.10 -0.78
N GLY A 206 -7.32 17.11 -1.63
CA GLY A 206 -6.36 16.41 -2.48
C GLY A 206 -5.54 15.33 -1.78
N LYS A 207 -5.74 15.07 -0.48
CA LYS A 207 -5.02 14.04 0.27
C LYS A 207 -5.79 12.73 0.39
N ILE A 208 -5.05 11.64 0.51
CA ILE A 208 -5.56 10.28 0.62
C ILE A 208 -5.08 9.68 1.94
N TYR A 209 -5.99 9.06 2.68
CA TYR A 209 -5.74 8.53 4.00
C TYR A 209 -6.19 7.07 4.12
N THR A 210 -5.46 6.31 4.91
CA THR A 210 -5.82 4.97 5.35
C THR A 210 -5.83 4.93 6.87
N ILE A 211 -6.92 4.47 7.47
CA ILE A 211 -6.92 4.08 8.89
C ILE A 211 -6.75 2.56 8.95
N ILE A 212 -5.74 2.11 9.69
CA ILE A 212 -5.43 0.70 9.85
C ILE A 212 -5.80 0.29 11.27
N VAL A 213 -6.79 -0.60 11.41
CA VAL A 213 -7.21 -1.19 12.69
C VAL A 213 -6.26 -2.35 13.00
N ARG A 214 -5.37 -2.19 13.98
CA ARG A 214 -4.30 -3.13 14.32
C ARG A 214 -4.31 -3.49 15.80
N GLY A 215 -3.40 -4.36 16.23
CA GLY A 215 -3.30 -4.81 17.63
C GLY A 215 -4.10 -6.07 17.89
N SER A 216 -4.21 -6.44 19.16
CA SER A 216 -4.86 -7.67 19.59
C SER A 216 -5.88 -7.39 20.68
N VAL A 217 -7.01 -8.09 20.70
CA VAL A 217 -7.92 -8.11 21.86
C VAL A 217 -7.23 -8.82 23.03
N THR A 218 -6.50 -9.90 22.75
CA THR A 218 -5.71 -10.65 23.74
C THR A 218 -4.22 -10.47 23.43
N PRO A 219 -3.58 -9.37 23.85
CA PRO A 219 -2.18 -9.11 23.54
C PRO A 219 -1.24 -10.16 24.12
N SER A 220 -0.06 -10.28 23.54
CA SER A 220 1.01 -11.14 24.06
C SER A 220 1.48 -10.65 25.44
N PRO A 221 1.83 -11.54 26.39
CA PRO A 221 2.44 -11.15 27.66
C PRO A 221 3.72 -10.32 27.49
N TRP A 222 4.43 -10.51 26.38
CA TRP A 222 5.67 -9.79 26.05
C TRP A 222 5.41 -8.41 25.42
N ALA A 223 4.18 -8.15 24.98
CA ALA A 223 3.77 -6.89 24.35
C ALA A 223 2.36 -6.47 24.82
N PRO A 224 2.13 -6.31 26.14
CA PRO A 224 0.80 -6.14 26.70
C PRO A 224 0.12 -4.83 26.28
N ALA A 225 0.89 -3.81 25.87
CA ALA A 225 0.38 -2.54 25.40
C ALA A 225 -0.20 -2.60 23.97
N ASN A 226 0.05 -3.67 23.21
CA ASN A 226 -0.36 -3.81 21.80
C ASN A 226 -1.82 -4.27 21.67
N THR A 227 -2.69 -3.61 22.43
CA THR A 227 -4.16 -3.76 22.37
C THR A 227 -4.72 -3.20 21.05
N VAL A 228 -5.98 -3.51 20.75
CA VAL A 228 -6.66 -2.99 19.55
C VAL A 228 -6.57 -1.47 19.48
N SER A 229 -6.02 -0.96 18.39
CA SER A 229 -5.76 0.45 18.14
C SER A 229 -5.90 0.77 16.65
N THR A 230 -5.89 2.05 16.33
CA THR A 230 -5.82 2.55 14.96
C THR A 230 -4.46 3.22 14.71
N THR A 231 -3.98 3.14 13.48
CA THR A 231 -2.94 4.03 12.93
C THR A 231 -3.53 4.77 11.75
N LEU A 232 -3.39 6.10 11.72
CA LEU A 232 -3.70 6.92 10.55
C LEU A 232 -2.45 7.07 9.68
N VAL A 233 -2.57 6.72 8.40
CA VAL A 233 -1.51 6.87 7.39
C VAL A 233 -1.99 7.84 6.32
N ALA A 234 -1.19 8.87 6.03
CA ALA A 234 -1.36 9.68 4.83
C ALA A 234 -0.66 8.98 3.67
N ASN A 235 -1.41 8.57 2.65
CA ASN A 235 -0.88 7.95 1.46
C ASN A 235 -0.48 9.05 0.46
N ASN A 236 0.79 9.44 0.48
CA ASN A 236 1.38 10.39 -0.46
C ASN A 236 2.37 9.68 -1.39
#